data_AF-A0A5H2YCR6-F1
#
_entry.id   AF-A0A5H2YCR6-F1
#
_cell.length_a   1.000
_cell.length_b   1.000
_cell.length_c   1.000
_cell.angle_alpha   90.00
_cell.angle_beta   90.00
_cell.angle_gamma   90.00
#
_symmetry.space_group_name_H-M   'P 1'
#
loop_
_entity.id
_entity.type
_entity.pdbx_description
1 polymer ?
#
loop_
_entity_poly.entity_id
_entity_poly.type
_entity_poly.pdbx_seq_one_letter_code
_entity_poly.pdbx_strand_id
1 'polypeptide(L)' 'MKTTSWVIREKATGKVLLETFDKRKVEALNVAKYEAVPILEYLGSLNSPRSN' A
#
# COMPACT_ATOMS: atom_id res chain seq x y z
N MET A 1 -8.47 -12.96 -4.21
CA MET A 1 -7.81 -13.22 -2.90
C MET A 1 -8.25 -12.10 -1.96
N LYS A 2 -8.77 -12.39 -0.75
CA LYS A 2 -9.22 -11.35 0.19
C LYS A 2 -7.98 -10.80 0.89
N THR A 3 -7.69 -9.52 0.72
CA THR A 3 -6.51 -8.87 1.29
C THR A 3 -6.75 -8.65 2.78
N THR A 4 -5.89 -9.20 3.63
CA THR A 4 -6.06 -9.14 5.09
C THR A 4 -5.67 -7.79 5.67
N SER A 5 -4.72 -7.08 5.05
CA SER A 5 -4.27 -5.73 5.41
C SER A 5 -3.83 -4.93 4.18
N TRP A 6 -3.64 -3.63 4.38
CA TRP A 6 -3.13 -2.68 3.38
C TRP A 6 -1.91 -1.94 3.90
N VAL A 7 -0.98 -1.65 2.99
CA VAL A 7 0.11 -0.71 3.20
C VAL A 7 -0.31 0.65 2.66
N ILE A 8 -0.31 1.67 3.51
CA ILE A 8 -0.51 3.06 3.09
C ILE A 8 0.84 3.65 2.71
N ARG A 9 0.96 4.16 1.49
CA ARG A 9 2.18 4.82 1.01
C ARG A 9 1.88 6.09 0.21
N GLU A 10 2.88 6.95 0.10
CA GLU A 10 2.86 8.12 -0.79
C GLU A 10 2.96 7.68 -2.25
N LYS A 11 2.05 8.18 -3.10
CA LYS A 11 2.07 7.87 -4.54
C LYS A 11 3.33 8.40 -5.23
N ALA A 12 3.76 9.60 -4.85
CA ALA A 12 4.87 10.29 -5.52
C ALA A 12 6.24 9.64 -5.24
N THR A 13 6.42 9.08 -4.05
CA THR A 13 7.74 8.62 -3.57
C THR A 13 7.79 7.12 -3.32
N GLY A 14 6.63 6.46 -3.22
CA GLY A 14 6.53 5.08 -2.74
C GLY A 14 6.81 4.91 -1.25
N LYS A 15 7.04 6.01 -0.49
CA LYS A 15 7.37 5.94 0.93
C LYS A 15 6.20 5.36 1.72
N VAL A 16 6.47 4.26 2.42
CA VAL A 16 5.52 3.62 3.34
C VAL A 16 5.34 4.46 4.59
N LEU A 17 4.09 4.60 5.01
CA LEU A 17 3.70 5.28 6.24
C LEU A 17 3.34 4.27 7.33
N LEU A 18 2.48 3.30 7.00
CA LEU A 18 2.03 2.26 7.93
C LEU A 18 1.34 1.11 7.20
N GLU A 19 1.20 -0.02 7.89
CA GLU A 19 0.27 -1.09 7.56
C GLU A 19 -0.99 -1.01 8.44
N THR A 20 -2.17 -1.33 7.89
CA THR A 20 -3.41 -1.38 8.65
C THR A 20 -4.39 -2.45 8.18
N PHE A 21 -5.20 -2.95 9.10
CA PHE A 21 -6.34 -3.84 8.87
C PHE A 21 -7.67 -3.07 8.89
N ASP A 22 -7.64 -1.78 9.26
CA ASP A 22 -8.83 -0.96 9.43
C ASP A 22 -9.31 -0.41 8.08
N LYS A 23 -10.36 -1.03 7.54
CA LYS A 23 -10.99 -0.62 6.28
C LYS A 23 -11.48 0.84 6.31
N ARG A 24 -11.90 1.36 7.48
CA ARG A 24 -12.40 2.74 7.58
C ARG A 24 -11.29 3.76 7.30
N LYS A 25 -10.06 3.48 7.74
CA LYS A 25 -8.89 4.32 7.43
C LYS A 25 -8.54 4.29 5.95
N VAL A 26 -8.72 3.14 5.30
CA VAL A 26 -8.50 2.98 3.85
C VAL A 26 -9.56 3.75 3.05
N GLU A 27 -10.83 3.66 3.45
CA GLU A 27 -11.94 4.37 2.79
C GLU A 27 -11.87 5.89 2.96
N ALA A 28 -11.34 6.37 4.10
CA ALA A 28 -11.16 7.80 4.37
C ALA A 28 -9.83 8.37 3.81
N LEU A 29 -9.06 7.58 3.07
CA LEU A 29 -7.73 7.99 2.62
C LEU A 29 -7.79 9.16 1.63
N ASN A 30 -6.87 10.13 1.76
CA ASN A 30 -6.65 11.12 0.71
C ASN A 30 -5.99 10.44 -0.51
N VAL A 31 -6.82 9.97 -1.44
CA VAL A 31 -6.38 9.24 -2.64
C VAL A 31 -5.61 10.10 -3.65
N ALA A 32 -5.60 11.43 -3.51
CA ALA A 32 -4.75 12.27 -4.35
C ALA A 32 -3.27 12.11 -4.00
N LYS A 33 -2.95 11.95 -2.70
CA LYS A 33 -1.57 11.90 -2.20
C LYS A 33 -1.11 10.48 -1.85
N TYR A 34 -2.01 9.66 -1.35
CA TYR A 34 -1.71 8.35 -0.82
C TYR A 34 -2.46 7.24 -1.55
N GLU A 35 -1.95 6.04 -1.47
CA GLU A 35 -2.63 4.82 -1.91
C GLU A 35 -2.58 3.75 -0.83
N ALA A 36 -3.59 2.89 -0.83
CA ALA A 36 -3.65 1.70 -0.01
C ALA A 36 -3.39 0.48 -0.89
N VAL A 37 -2.20 -0.09 -0.76
CA VAL A 37 -1.79 -1.27 -1.53
C VAL A 37 -2.10 -2.51 -0.71
N PRO A 38 -2.81 -3.52 -1.24
CA PRO A 38 -2.90 -4.84 -0.65
C PRO A 38 -1.55 -5.38 -0.16
N ILE A 39 -1.47 -5.87 1.08
CA ILE A 39 -0.19 -6.31 1.65
C ILE A 39 0.52 -7.36 0.79
N LEU A 40 -0.21 -8.31 0.21
CA LEU A 40 0.36 -9.36 -0.63
C LEU A 40 0.97 -8.81 -1.92
N GLU A 41 0.33 -7.81 -2.53
CA GLU A 41 0.86 -7.12 -3.72
C GLU A 41 2.09 -6.29 -3.35
N TYR A 42 2.05 -5.59 -2.22
CA TYR A 42 3.19 -4.82 -1.73
C TYR A 42 4.41 -5.73 -1.47
N LEU A 43 4.25 -6.81 -0.72
CA LEU A 43 5.35 -7.75 -0.43
C LEU A 43 5.87 -8.44 -1.70
N GLY A 44 4.98 -8.79 -2.64
CA GLY A 44 5.37 -9.31 -3.95
C GLY A 44 6.23 -8.32 -4.74
N SER A 45 5.90 -7.03 -4.67
CA SER A 45 6.66 -5.98 -5.37
C SER A 45 8.09 -5.80 -4.87
N LEU A 46 8.37 -6.10 -3.59
CA LEU A 46 9.71 -6.00 -3.02
C LEU A 46 10.69 -7.04 -3.57
N ASN A 47 10.16 -8.16 -4.06
CA ASN A 47 10.96 -9.27 -4.59
C ASN A 47 11.18 -9.18 -6.10
N SER A 48 10.54 -8.22 -6.77
CA SER A 48 10.79 -7.99 -8.20
C SER A 48 12.15 -7.32 -8.35
N PRO A 49 13.11 -7.92 -9.08
CA PRO A 49 14.39 -7.26 -9.34
C PRO A 49 14.09 -5.94 -10.04
N ARG A 50 14.51 -4.84 -9.41
CA ARG A 50 14.42 -3.50 -9.98
C ARG A 50 15.07 -3.56 -11.36
N SER A 51 14.27 -3.45 -12.42
CA SER A 51 14.81 -3.27 -13.77
C SER A 51 15.58 -1.95 -13.74
N ASN A 52 16.90 -2.04 -13.90
CA ASN A 52 17.81 -0.89 -13.99
C ASN A 52 17.42 0.04 -15.14
#